data_AF-A0A2K9LUE1-F1
#
_entry.id   AF-A0A2K9LUE1-F1
#
_cell.length_a   1.000
_cell.length_b   1.000
_cell.length_c   1.000
_cell.angle_alpha   90.00
_cell.angle_beta   90.00
_cell.angle_gamma   90.00
#
_symmetry.space_group_name_H-M   'P 1'
#
loop_
_entity.id
_entity.type
_entity.pdbx_description
1 polymer ?
#
loop_
_entity_poly.entity_id
_entity_poly.type
_entity_poly.pdbx_seq_one_letter_code
_entity_poly.pdbx_strand_id
1 'polypeptide(L)'
;MKDDFFDDGVNMKTLFHLLGDNQRPEVTNKEINDMCLKVLMNFNKMYEDQKIIDLFDQFCIKKYKFKLETILNDSNIDLNEMEQYIENEAIWVELLTQISILIDIQDEYMQANYRENIKEIDKNIRVLDKVLRLRLDLYNK
;
A
#
# COMPACT_ATOMS: atom_id res chain seq x y z
N MET A 1 -7.72 11.59 54.33
CA MET A 1 -9.06 11.56 53.72
C MET A 1 -8.95 12.26 52.38
N LYS A 2 -9.23 11.52 51.30
CA LYS A 2 -9.65 11.92 49.94
C LYS A 2 -8.75 12.90 49.17
N ASP A 3 -8.04 12.39 48.17
CA ASP A 3 -8.48 12.32 46.76
C ASP A 3 -8.55 13.71 46.14
N ASP A 4 -7.46 14.08 45.45
CA ASP A 4 -7.45 14.99 44.30
C ASP A 4 -6.30 14.51 43.40
N PHE A 5 -6.44 13.28 42.91
CA PHE A 5 -5.73 12.76 41.74
C PHE A 5 -6.80 12.73 40.65
N PHE A 6 -6.56 13.40 39.52
CA PHE A 6 -7.48 13.71 38.40
C PHE A 6 -8.22 15.06 38.49
N ASP A 7 -7.59 16.14 38.01
CA ASP A 7 -8.21 16.93 36.93
C ASP A 7 -7.21 17.82 36.15
N ASP A 8 -7.50 18.02 34.87
CA ASP A 8 -6.98 19.03 33.93
C ASP A 8 -5.56 18.92 33.31
N GLY A 9 -5.43 17.98 32.36
CA GLY A 9 -5.68 18.31 30.94
C GLY A 9 -4.82 19.36 30.18
N VAL A 10 -3.88 20.09 30.77
CA VAL A 10 -3.14 21.13 30.01
C VAL A 10 -1.66 21.19 30.41
N ASN A 11 -0.79 20.92 29.42
CA ASN A 11 0.68 21.11 29.41
C ASN A 11 1.61 19.88 29.52
N MET A 12 1.24 18.74 28.91
CA MET A 12 2.26 17.97 28.19
C MET A 12 2.45 18.53 26.77
N LYS A 13 2.82 19.81 26.68
CA LYS A 13 3.55 20.35 25.52
C LYS A 13 5.01 19.93 25.68
N THR A 14 5.24 18.63 25.72
CA THR A 14 6.57 18.04 25.88
C THR A 14 7.32 18.20 24.57
N LEU A 15 8.28 19.13 24.57
CA LEU A 15 9.55 19.10 23.83
C LEU A 15 9.56 18.98 22.29
N PHE A 16 8.43 18.81 21.60
CA PHE A 16 8.36 18.72 20.13
C PHE A 16 8.55 20.05 19.41
N HIS A 17 8.36 21.20 20.08
CA HIS A 17 8.55 22.53 19.47
C HIS A 17 10.02 23.00 19.44
N LEU A 18 10.95 22.27 20.09
CA LEU A 18 12.35 22.70 20.24
C LEU A 18 13.34 21.93 19.36
N LEU A 19 12.88 20.92 18.61
CA LEU A 19 13.74 20.09 17.76
C LEU A 19 13.32 20.17 16.29
N GLY A 20 13.64 21.31 15.69
CA GLY A 20 13.64 21.53 14.25
C GLY A 20 12.26 21.59 13.60
N ASP A 21 12.17 22.34 12.51
CA ASP A 21 11.08 22.25 11.54
C ASP A 21 11.04 20.85 10.92
N ASN A 22 10.65 19.85 11.69
CA ASN A 22 10.22 18.56 11.17
C ASN A 22 8.90 18.85 10.47
N GLN A 23 9.00 19.08 9.17
CA GLN A 23 7.88 19.03 8.24
C GLN A 23 6.97 17.89 8.70
N ARG A 24 5.77 18.25 9.17
CA ARG A 24 4.73 17.25 9.42
C ARG A 24 4.67 16.38 8.17
N PRO A 25 4.54 15.05 8.30
CA PRO A 25 4.14 14.24 7.15
C PRO A 25 2.94 14.95 6.51
N GLU A 26 3.02 15.29 5.23
CA GLU A 26 1.97 16.06 4.52
C GLU A 26 0.64 15.28 4.44
N VAL A 27 0.63 14.02 4.90
CA VAL A 27 -0.46 13.06 4.78
C VAL A 27 -0.77 12.44 6.15
N THR A 28 -2.04 12.44 6.52
CA THR A 28 -2.55 11.82 7.76
C THR A 28 -2.73 10.30 7.62
N ASN A 29 -2.74 9.55 8.72
CA ASN A 29 -3.01 8.10 8.70
C ASN A 29 -4.33 7.73 8.00
N LYS A 30 -5.35 8.59 8.14
CA LYS A 30 -6.61 8.40 7.43
C LYS A 30 -6.43 8.45 5.92
N GLU A 31 -5.68 9.44 5.43
CA GLU A 31 -5.40 9.59 4.00
C GLU A 31 -4.51 8.46 3.47
N ILE A 32 -3.56 7.97 4.26
CA ILE A 32 -2.77 6.77 3.94
C ILE A 32 -3.71 5.57 3.72
N ASN A 33 -4.59 5.31 4.69
CA ASN A 33 -5.54 4.19 4.60
C ASN A 33 -6.47 4.33 3.39
N ASP A 34 -7.01 5.54 3.16
CA ASP A 34 -7.86 5.82 2.00
C ASP A 34 -7.12 5.57 0.67
N MET A 35 -5.82 5.88 0.60
CA MET A 35 -4.98 5.59 -0.57
C MET A 35 -4.72 4.09 -0.73
N CYS A 36 -4.40 3.36 0.34
CA CYS A 36 -4.23 1.91 0.34
C CYS A 36 -5.49 1.20 -0.18
N LEU A 37 -6.66 1.59 0.33
CA LEU A 37 -7.95 1.05 -0.10
C LEU A 37 -8.26 1.36 -1.56
N LYS A 38 -7.93 2.57 -2.05
CA LYS A 38 -8.07 2.91 -3.48
C LYS A 38 -7.17 2.07 -4.38
N VAL A 39 -5.95 1.77 -3.95
CA VAL A 39 -5.06 0.86 -4.68
C VAL A 39 -5.67 -0.54 -4.74
N LEU A 40 -6.08 -1.09 -3.60
CA LEU A 40 -6.73 -2.40 -3.52
C LEU A 40 -7.97 -2.49 -4.41
N MET A 41 -8.87 -1.52 -4.32
CA MET A 41 -10.10 -1.49 -5.13
C MET A 41 -9.79 -1.47 -6.64
N ASN A 42 -8.83 -0.67 -7.08
CA ASN A 42 -8.46 -0.62 -8.50
C ASN A 42 -7.76 -1.90 -8.96
N PHE A 43 -6.92 -2.49 -8.10
CA PHE A 43 -6.27 -3.76 -8.38
C PHE A 43 -7.31 -4.89 -8.51
N ASN A 44 -8.27 -4.99 -7.58
CA ASN A 44 -9.31 -6.01 -7.63
C ASN A 44 -10.16 -5.92 -8.91
N LYS A 45 -10.50 -4.71 -9.38
CA LYS A 45 -11.17 -4.54 -10.68
C LYS A 45 -10.40 -5.10 -11.86
N MET A 46 -9.07 -5.04 -11.82
CA MET A 46 -8.21 -5.67 -12.83
C MET A 46 -8.15 -7.18 -12.62
N TYR A 47 -8.04 -7.61 -11.36
CA TYR A 47 -7.89 -8.98 -10.93
C TYR A 47 -9.19 -9.81 -10.98
N GLU A 48 -10.29 -9.23 -11.47
CA GLU A 48 -11.51 -9.95 -11.86
C GLU A 48 -11.44 -10.52 -13.29
N ASP A 49 -10.55 -10.01 -14.15
CA ASP A 49 -10.40 -10.47 -15.53
C ASP A 49 -9.40 -11.64 -15.63
N GLN A 50 -9.88 -12.78 -16.15
CA GLN A 50 -9.08 -13.99 -16.30
C GLN A 50 -7.79 -13.78 -17.11
N LYS A 51 -7.80 -12.92 -18.15
CA LYS A 51 -6.59 -12.64 -18.94
C LYS A 51 -5.55 -11.89 -18.12
N ILE A 52 -5.99 -11.02 -17.21
CA ILE A 52 -5.09 -10.30 -16.30
C ILE A 52 -4.53 -11.28 -15.25
N ILE A 53 -5.37 -12.14 -14.69
CA ILE A 53 -4.92 -13.21 -13.78
C ILE A 53 -3.86 -14.07 -14.48
N ASP A 54 -4.13 -14.54 -15.69
CA ASP A 54 -3.20 -15.37 -16.47
C ASP A 54 -1.89 -14.64 -16.76
N LEU A 55 -1.95 -13.34 -17.09
CA LEU A 55 -0.78 -12.49 -17.32
C LEU A 55 0.08 -12.37 -16.06
N PHE A 56 -0.54 -12.10 -14.91
CA PHE A 56 0.15 -12.00 -13.62
C PHE A 56 0.76 -13.32 -13.20
N ASP A 57 0.04 -14.44 -13.36
CA ASP A 57 0.56 -15.78 -13.11
C ASP A 57 1.78 -16.08 -13.98
N GLN A 58 1.72 -15.78 -15.29
CA GLN A 58 2.85 -15.97 -16.19
C GLN A 58 4.08 -15.17 -15.75
N PHE A 59 3.89 -13.92 -15.36
CA PHE A 59 4.97 -13.08 -14.86
C PHE A 59 5.57 -13.64 -13.57
N CYS A 60 4.73 -13.97 -12.59
CA CYS A 60 5.15 -14.54 -11.30
C CYS A 60 5.86 -15.88 -11.46
N ILE A 61 5.37 -16.77 -12.33
CA ILE A 61 6.02 -18.04 -12.62
C ILE A 61 7.40 -17.80 -13.25
N LYS A 62 7.53 -16.83 -14.16
CA LYS A 62 8.82 -16.51 -14.77
C LYS A 62 9.83 -16.02 -13.73
N LYS A 63 9.41 -15.08 -12.88
CA LYS A 63 10.27 -14.37 -11.91
C LYS A 63 10.55 -15.18 -10.64
N TYR A 64 9.53 -15.80 -10.07
CA TYR A 64 9.55 -16.43 -8.74
C TYR A 64 9.31 -17.94 -8.76
N LYS A 65 8.93 -18.53 -9.90
CA LYS A 65 8.56 -19.96 -10.05
C LYS A 65 7.26 -20.38 -9.37
N PHE A 66 6.48 -19.42 -8.89
CA PHE A 66 5.18 -19.63 -8.25
C PHE A 66 4.10 -18.79 -8.92
N LYS A 67 2.84 -19.21 -8.76
CA LYS A 67 1.67 -18.42 -9.16
C LYS A 67 1.46 -17.25 -8.22
N LEU A 68 0.72 -16.23 -8.66
CA LEU A 68 0.44 -15.06 -7.82
C LEU A 68 -0.31 -15.47 -6.55
N GLU A 69 -1.33 -16.31 -6.66
CA GLU A 69 -2.09 -16.81 -5.51
C GLU A 69 -1.19 -17.44 -4.44
N THR A 70 -0.20 -18.24 -4.86
CA THR A 70 0.77 -18.86 -3.93
C THR A 70 1.63 -17.81 -3.25
N ILE A 71 2.10 -16.80 -3.99
CA ILE A 71 2.90 -15.71 -3.43
C ILE A 71 2.09 -14.93 -2.39
N LEU A 72 0.83 -14.60 -2.68
CA LEU A 72 -0.05 -13.91 -1.74
C LEU A 72 -0.29 -14.75 -0.47
N ASN A 73 -0.59 -16.04 -0.64
CA ASN A 73 -0.80 -16.95 0.49
C ASN A 73 0.44 -17.11 1.37
N ASP A 74 1.63 -17.24 0.78
CA ASP A 74 2.90 -17.33 1.54
C ASP A 74 3.19 -16.05 2.33
N SER A 75 2.75 -14.90 1.81
CA SER A 75 2.79 -13.60 2.48
C SER A 75 1.63 -13.35 3.47
N ASN A 76 0.74 -14.33 3.68
CA ASN A 76 -0.50 -14.20 4.46
C ASN A 76 -1.41 -13.06 3.99
N ILE A 77 -1.47 -12.83 2.67
CA ILE A 77 -2.31 -11.81 2.05
C ILE A 77 -3.56 -12.49 1.46
N ASP A 78 -4.71 -12.21 2.05
CA ASP A 78 -6.02 -12.43 1.42
C ASP A 78 -6.59 -11.08 0.96
N LEU A 79 -6.72 -10.90 -0.36
CA LEU A 79 -7.23 -9.67 -0.96
C LEU A 79 -8.64 -9.29 -0.48
N ASN A 80 -9.46 -10.26 -0.07
CA ASN A 80 -10.81 -10.02 0.44
C ASN A 80 -10.82 -9.54 1.90
N GLU A 81 -9.74 -9.79 2.64
CA GLU A 81 -9.62 -9.45 4.06
C GLU A 81 -8.66 -8.28 4.30
N MET A 82 -7.99 -7.76 3.28
CA MET A 82 -7.02 -6.65 3.38
C MET A 82 -7.54 -5.44 4.17
N GLU A 83 -8.84 -5.12 4.07
CA GLU A 83 -9.45 -4.02 4.83
C GLU A 83 -9.43 -4.25 6.34
N GLN A 84 -9.34 -5.49 6.81
CA GLN A 84 -9.23 -5.83 8.23
C GLN A 84 -7.81 -5.61 8.77
N TYR A 85 -6.81 -5.58 7.89
CA TYR A 85 -5.40 -5.40 8.22
C TYR A 85 -4.95 -3.93 8.15
N ILE A 86 -5.87 -2.95 8.26
CA ILE A 86 -5.55 -1.50 8.20
C ILE A 86 -4.43 -1.10 9.16
N GLU A 87 -4.34 -1.71 10.34
CA GLU A 87 -3.30 -1.40 11.33
C GLU A 87 -1.98 -2.16 11.09
N ASN A 88 -1.96 -3.14 10.17
CA ASN A 88 -0.78 -3.93 9.86
C ASN A 88 -0.03 -3.38 8.64
N GLU A 89 0.83 -2.39 8.92
CA GLU A 89 1.63 -1.72 7.90
C GLU A 89 2.49 -2.69 7.06
N ALA A 90 3.03 -3.75 7.67
CA ALA A 90 3.92 -4.69 6.98
C ALA A 90 3.21 -5.44 5.85
N ILE A 91 1.98 -5.93 6.10
CA ILE A 91 1.18 -6.64 5.08
C ILE A 91 0.82 -5.68 3.94
N TRP A 92 0.45 -4.44 4.26
CA TRP A 92 0.16 -3.42 3.24
C TRP A 92 1.39 -3.09 2.39
N VAL A 93 2.55 -2.90 3.01
CA VAL A 93 3.81 -2.65 2.29
C VAL A 93 4.11 -3.77 1.32
N GLU A 94 3.94 -5.02 1.74
CA GLU A 94 4.19 -6.20 0.91
C GLU A 94 3.21 -6.28 -0.26
N LEU A 95 1.91 -6.11 -0.01
CA LEU A 95 0.90 -6.07 -1.06
C LEU A 95 1.15 -4.95 -2.08
N LEU A 96 1.37 -3.72 -1.61
CA LEU A 96 1.59 -2.56 -2.49
C LEU A 96 2.84 -2.75 -3.35
N THR A 97 3.87 -3.40 -2.81
CA THR A 97 5.08 -3.75 -3.55
C THR A 97 4.78 -4.75 -4.66
N GLN A 98 4.02 -5.81 -4.37
CA GLN A 98 3.63 -6.79 -5.39
C GLN A 98 2.76 -6.16 -6.47
N ILE A 99 1.78 -5.34 -6.09
CA ILE A 99 0.92 -4.62 -7.04
C ILE A 99 1.77 -3.76 -7.96
N SER A 100 2.69 -2.95 -7.42
CA SER A 100 3.58 -2.10 -8.21
C SER A 100 4.34 -2.90 -9.27
N ILE A 101 4.93 -4.04 -8.88
CA ILE A 101 5.68 -4.90 -9.80
C ILE A 101 4.80 -5.47 -10.92
N LEU A 102 3.55 -5.83 -10.61
CA LEU A 102 2.63 -6.43 -11.57
C LEU A 102 2.07 -5.40 -12.56
N ILE A 103 1.75 -4.19 -12.11
CA ILE A 103 1.21 -3.15 -13.00
C ILE A 103 2.26 -2.54 -13.93
N ASP A 104 3.55 -2.72 -13.62
CA ASP A 104 4.66 -2.33 -14.49
C ASP A 104 4.83 -3.23 -15.72
N ILE A 105 4.08 -4.35 -15.81
CA ILE A 105 4.07 -5.23 -16.97
C ILE A 105 3.62 -4.45 -18.22
N GLN A 106 4.48 -4.43 -19.24
CA GLN A 106 4.22 -3.80 -20.52
C GLN A 106 3.42 -4.74 -21.44
N ASP A 107 2.13 -4.92 -21.14
CA ASP A 107 1.19 -5.72 -21.94
C ASP A 107 0.12 -4.85 -22.61
N GLU A 108 -0.13 -5.06 -23.89
CA GLU A 108 -1.07 -4.24 -24.68
C GLU A 108 -2.51 -4.38 -24.20
N TYR A 109 -2.95 -5.58 -23.80
CA TYR A 109 -4.31 -5.80 -23.34
C TYR A 109 -4.54 -5.10 -22.00
N MET A 110 -3.59 -5.24 -21.08
CA MET A 110 -3.65 -4.57 -19.77
C MET A 110 -3.67 -3.04 -19.93
N GLN A 111 -2.79 -2.49 -20.77
CA GLN A 111 -2.72 -1.04 -20.99
C GLN A 111 -3.91 -0.48 -21.77
N ALA A 112 -4.54 -1.27 -22.65
CA ALA A 112 -5.71 -0.82 -23.39
C ALA A 112 -6.99 -0.79 -22.53
N ASN A 113 -7.17 -1.77 -21.64
CA ASN A 113 -8.42 -1.94 -20.89
C ASN A 113 -8.39 -1.33 -19.49
N TYR A 114 -7.22 -1.25 -18.86
CA TYR A 114 -7.08 -0.86 -17.45
C TYR A 114 -6.20 0.37 -17.23
N ARG A 115 -5.97 1.16 -18.28
CA ARG A 115 -5.09 2.34 -18.22
C ARG A 115 -5.38 3.28 -17.06
N GLU A 116 -6.66 3.61 -16.85
CA GLU A 116 -7.05 4.55 -15.80
C GLU A 116 -6.88 3.93 -14.41
N ASN A 117 -7.15 2.63 -14.24
CA ASN A 117 -6.89 1.90 -12.99
C ASN A 117 -5.39 1.89 -12.67
N ILE A 118 -4.54 1.55 -13.64
CA ILE A 118 -3.07 1.54 -13.48
C ILE A 118 -2.56 2.92 -13.10
N LYS A 119 -3.02 3.97 -13.80
CA LYS A 119 -2.63 5.35 -13.52
C LYS A 119 -3.04 5.81 -12.12
N GLU A 120 -4.24 5.44 -11.67
CA GLU A 120 -4.69 5.70 -10.30
C GLU A 120 -3.87 4.92 -9.28
N ILE A 121 -3.56 3.64 -9.53
CA ILE A 121 -2.70 2.84 -8.65
C ILE A 121 -1.31 3.47 -8.54
N ASP A 122 -0.65 3.75 -9.67
CA ASP A 122 0.67 4.39 -9.73
C ASP A 122 0.72 5.70 -8.95
N LYS A 123 -0.29 6.55 -9.14
CA LYS A 123 -0.37 7.84 -8.46
C LYS A 123 -0.42 7.66 -6.95
N ASN A 124 -1.24 6.73 -6.44
CA ASN A 124 -1.37 6.49 -5.01
C ASN A 124 -0.11 5.80 -4.44
N ILE A 125 0.44 4.79 -5.14
CA ILE A 125 1.66 4.09 -4.73
C ILE A 125 2.85 5.06 -4.64
N ARG A 126 3.00 6.02 -5.56
CA ARG A 126 4.08 7.03 -5.48
C ARG A 126 4.00 7.93 -4.25
N VAL A 127 2.80 8.24 -3.77
CA VAL A 127 2.62 8.99 -2.52
C VAL A 127 2.91 8.07 -1.34
N LEU A 128 2.39 6.84 -1.36
CA LEU A 128 2.59 5.84 -0.32
C LEU A 128 4.06 5.42 -0.18
N ASP A 129 4.85 5.34 -1.27
CA ASP A 129 6.28 5.02 -1.23
C ASP A 129 7.08 6.02 -0.41
N LYS A 130 6.74 7.31 -0.52
CA LYS A 130 7.38 8.37 0.28
C LYS A 130 7.03 8.27 1.76
N VAL A 131 5.80 7.88 2.07
CA VAL A 131 5.25 7.90 3.43
C VAL A 131 5.59 6.60 4.18
N LEU A 132 5.34 5.45 3.55
CA LEU A 132 5.56 4.11 4.10
C LEU A 132 7.00 3.61 3.85
N ARG A 133 7.81 4.37 3.11
CA ARG A 133 9.16 3.99 2.69
C ARG A 133 9.14 2.60 2.04
N LEU A 134 8.26 2.41 1.06
CA LEU A 134 8.12 1.15 0.32
C LEU A 134 9.42 0.76 -0.40
N ARG A 135 10.38 1.70 -0.52
CA ARG A 135 11.71 1.50 -1.12
C ARG A 135 11.61 1.09 -2.60
N LEU A 136 10.52 1.46 -3.27
CA LEU A 136 10.30 1.13 -4.68
C LEU A 136 11.39 1.77 -5.56
N ASP A 137 11.88 2.96 -5.18
CA ASP A 137 12.98 3.67 -5.85
C ASP A 137 14.40 3.13 -5.59
N LEU A 138 14.61 2.08 -4.78
CA LEU A 138 15.94 1.50 -4.57
C LEU A 138 16.43 0.57 -5.71
N TYR A 139 15.66 0.45 -6.79
CA TYR A 139 16.04 -0.30 -8.00
C TYR A 139 16.01 0.55 -9.28
N ASN A 140 16.06 1.88 -9.19
CA ASN A 140 16.41 2.69 -10.37
C ASN A 140 17.86 2.39 -10.78
N LYS A 141 18.00 1.51 -11.79
CA LYS A 141 19.19 1.38 -12.64
C LYS A 141 19.08 2.32 -13.83
#